data_AF-A0A6N2YD12-F1
#
_entry.id   AF-A0A6N2YD12-F1
#
_cell.length_a   1.000
_cell.length_b   1.000
_cell.length_c   1.000
_cell.angle_alpha   90.00
_cell.angle_beta   90.00
_cell.angle_gamma   90.00
#
_symmetry.space_group_name_H-M   'P 1'
#
loop_
_entity.id
_entity.type
_entity.pdbx_description
1 polymer ?
#
loop_
_entity_poly.entity_id
_entity_poly.type
_entity_poly.pdbx_seq_one_letter_code
_entity_poly.pdbx_strand_id
1 'polypeptide(L)' 'MATKSILKDVSIKEQRLAHTFLEAMDNAKNMRFEQVQISRKCSELTGDKIKEFFDIQ' A
#
# COMPACT_ATOMS: atom_id res chain seq x y z
N MET A 1 -0.01 -0.06 -19.30
CA MET A 1 -0.08 -1.31 -18.52
C MET A 1 0.41 -1.02 -17.10
N ALA A 2 -0.50 -0.80 -16.16
CA ALA A 2 -0.14 -0.69 -14.75
C ALA A 2 -0.10 -2.11 -14.18
N THR A 3 1.10 -2.65 -13.95
CA THR A 3 1.24 -3.97 -13.34
C THR A 3 0.77 -3.90 -11.88
N LYS A 4 -0.10 -4.83 -11.49
CA LYS A 4 -0.59 -5.07 -10.12
C LYS A 4 0.52 -5.63 -9.23
N SER A 5 1.66 -4.94 -9.15
CA SER A 5 2.74 -5.31 -8.23
C SER A 5 2.62 -4.46 -6.97
N ILE A 6 2.29 -5.10 -5.85
CA ILE A 6 2.52 -4.55 -4.50
C ILE A 6 4.03 -4.28 -4.27
N LEU A 7 4.90 -4.88 -5.09
CA LEU A 7 6.35 -4.74 -5.06
C LEU A 7 6.78 -3.70 -6.11
N LYS A 8 6.48 -2.43 -5.87
CA LYS A 8 7.18 -1.34 -6.56
C LYS A 8 8.41 -0.97 -5.74
N ASP A 9 9.51 -0.67 -6.41
CA ASP A 9 10.70 -0.14 -5.75
C ASP A 9 10.36 1.20 -5.09
N VAL A 10 10.45 1.24 -3.76
CA VAL A 10 10.21 2.46 -2.97
C VAL A 10 11.54 3.21 -2.88
N SER A 11 11.70 4.26 -3.68
CA SER A 11 12.85 5.17 -3.57
C SER A 11 12.50 6.34 -2.65
N ILE A 12 13.11 6.39 -1.47
CA ILE A 12 12.95 7.50 -0.52
C ILE A 12 14.10 8.47 -0.74
N LYS A 13 13.80 9.63 -1.36
CA LYS A 13 14.81 10.66 -1.68
C LYS A 13 15.15 11.57 -0.50
N GLU A 14 14.23 11.70 0.46
CA GLU A 14 14.41 12.54 1.63
C GLU A 14 15.00 11.75 2.79
N GLN A 15 16.15 12.19 3.28
CA GLN A 15 16.89 11.48 4.33
C GLN A 15 16.07 11.27 5.61
N ARG A 16 15.34 12.30 6.07
CA ARG A 16 14.51 12.21 7.29
C ARG A 16 13.46 11.10 7.17
N LEU A 17 12.77 11.03 6.04
CA LEU A 17 11.76 9.99 5.78
C LEU A 17 12.40 8.60 5.72
N ALA A 18 13.62 8.48 5.18
CA ALA A 18 14.33 7.20 5.14
C ALA A 18 14.65 6.70 6.56
N HIS A 19 15.12 7.58 7.44
CA HIS A 19 15.37 7.24 8.85
C HIS A 19 14.10 6.81 9.57
N THR A 20 13.02 7.59 9.45
CA THR A 20 11.73 7.24 10.06
C THR A 20 11.19 5.91 9.54
N PHE A 21 11.36 5.62 8.25
CA PHE A 21 10.95 4.35 7.68
C PHE A 21 11.76 3.18 8.25
N LEU A 22 13.08 3.32 8.37
CA LEU A 22 13.94 2.29 8.97
C LEU A 22 13.60 2.03 10.45
N GLU A 23 13.36 3.09 11.23
CA GLU A 23 12.94 2.97 12.63
C GLU A 23 11.59 2.26 12.75
N ALA A 24 10.62 2.62 11.90
CA ALA A 24 9.32 1.96 11.88
C ALA A 24 9.45 0.47 11.54
N MET A 25 10.31 0.11 10.58
CA MET A 25 10.58 -1.29 10.25
C MET A 25 11.23 -2.04 11.40
N ASP A 26 12.20 -1.44 12.09
CA ASP A 26 12.90 -2.10 13.18
C ASP A 26 11.97 -2.34 14.38
N ASN A 27 11.13 -1.35 14.70
CA ASN A 27 10.09 -1.49 15.70
C ASN A 27 9.08 -2.59 15.32
N ALA A 28 8.71 -2.68 14.04
CA ALA A 28 7.76 -3.68 13.55
C ALA A 28 8.28 -5.13 13.63
N LYS A 29 9.61 -5.37 13.56
CA LYS A 29 10.19 -6.72 13.69
C LYS A 29 9.82 -7.41 15.00
N ASN A 30 9.71 -6.63 16.07
CA ASN A 30 9.44 -7.13 17.42
C ASN A 30 7.95 -7.11 17.77
N MET A 31 7.10 -6.62 16.85
CA MET A 31 5.66 -6.62 17.05
C MET A 31 5.08 -7.99 16.69
N ARG A 32 4.26 -8.54 17.60
CA ARG A 32 3.44 -9.73 17.29
C ARG A 32 2.46 -9.35 16.18
N PHE A 33 2.69 -9.84 14.97
CA PHE A 33 1.75 -9.68 13.88
C PHE A 33 0.81 -10.89 13.85
N GLU A 34 -0.49 -10.62 13.73
CA GLU A 34 -1.43 -11.67 13.36
C GLU A 34 -1.28 -11.92 11.86
N GLN A 35 -1.15 -13.18 11.46
CA GLN A 35 -1.18 -13.54 10.05
C GLN A 35 -2.62 -13.39 9.53
N VAL A 36 -3.00 -12.16 9.22
CA VAL A 36 -4.34 -11.86 8.72
C VAL A 36 -4.40 -12.28 7.25
N GLN A 37 -5.23 -13.27 6.94
CA GLN A 37 -5.61 -13.56 5.56
C GLN A 37 -6.43 -12.38 5.06
N ILE A 38 -5.87 -11.61 4.12
CA ILE A 38 -6.60 -10.50 3.48
C ILE A 38 -7.71 -11.11 2.62
N SER A 39 -8.89 -11.28 3.21
CA SER A 39 -10.09 -11.79 2.53
C SER A 39 -10.88 -10.70 1.79
N ARG A 40 -10.32 -9.50 1.67
CA ARG A 40 -10.99 -8.37 1.01
C ARG A 40 -11.18 -8.70 -0.46
N LYS A 41 -12.44 -8.69 -0.90
CA LYS A 41 -12.83 -8.85 -2.30
C LYS A 41 -12.21 -7.70 -3.10
N CYS A 42 -11.12 -7.97 -3.81
CA CYS A 42 -10.56 -7.04 -4.76
C CYS A 42 -11.39 -7.09 -6.04
N SER A 43 -12.13 -6.02 -6.31
CA SER A 43 -12.81 -5.81 -7.59
C SER A 43 -12.00 -4.86 -8.47
N GLU A 44 -11.84 -5.22 -9.73
CA GLU A 44 -11.25 -4.34 -10.73
C GLU A 44 -12.28 -3.30 -11.17
N LEU A 45 -11.97 -2.02 -10.98
CA LEU A 45 -12.81 -0.91 -11.44
C LEU A 45 -12.31 -0.45 -12.81
N THR A 46 -13.20 -0.48 -13.80
CA THR A 46 -12.96 0.10 -15.13
C THR A 46 -13.22 1.62 -15.09
N GLY A 47 -12.63 2.38 -16.02
CA GLY A 47 -12.63 3.85 -16.01
C GLY A 47 -14.00 4.50 -15.76
N ASP A 48 -15.06 3.95 -16.34
CA ASP A 48 -16.43 4.46 -16.18
C ASP A 48 -16.96 4.26 -14.75
N LYS A 49 -16.59 3.15 -14.10
CA LYS A 49 -17.01 2.78 -12.73
C LYS A 49 -16.19 3.46 -11.64
N ILE A 50 -15.05 4.06 -11.98
CA ILE A 50 -14.22 4.81 -11.02
C ILE A 50 -14.95 6.06 -10.55
N LYS A 51 -15.65 6.76 -11.45
CA LYS A 51 -16.40 7.98 -11.11
C LYS A 51 -17.54 7.68 -10.14
N GLU A 52 -18.29 6.62 -10.40
CA GLU A 52 -19.36 6.11 -9.52
C GLU A 52 -18.80 5.65 -8.16
N PHE A 53 -17.62 5.01 -8.13
CA PHE A 53 -17.04 4.51 -6.89
C PHE A 53 -16.59 5.62 -5.92
N PHE A 54 -16.17 6.78 -6.46
CA PHE A 54 -15.68 7.90 -5.66
C PHE A 54 -16.73 9.01 -5.44
N ASP A 55 -17.99 8.81 -5.85
CA ASP A 55 -19.06 9.82 -5.81
C ASP A 55 -18.64 11.17 -6.43
N ILE A 56 -17.78 11.12 -7.45
CA ILE A 56 -17.34 12.30 -8.18
C ILE A 56 -18.28 12.48 -9.36
N GLN A 57 -19.25 13.40 -9.23
CA GLN A 57 -20.10 13.88 -10.33
C GLN A 57 -19.28 14.57 -11.42
#